data_AF-A0A6L7VT82-F1
#
_entry.id   AF-A0A6L7VT82-F1
#
_cell.length_a   1.000
_cell.length_b   1.000
_cell.length_c   1.000
_cell.angle_alpha   90.00
_cell.angle_beta   90.00
_cell.angle_gamma   90.00
#
_symmetry.space_group_name_H-M   'P 1'
#
loop_
_entity.id
_entity.type
_entity.pdbx_description
1 polymer ?
#
loop_
_entity_poly.entity_id
_entity_poly.type
_entity_poly.pdbx_seq_one_letter_code
_entity_poly.pdbx_strand_id
1 'polypeptide(L)'
;MSIYDSEIWHLLSERIDVHVKQLLVEQPRCMPNEETFRQLVEVAFDASLLSEEKRQPKFRIIFCSPNELADTYENIYFNRSIRLIQLDTGRTFEASELNRIAPAADLTRSLICVYFDEDKNFLQIWGLLDMGKNWWQFIQHETEGGTPPPNFLCIASTRPGELSFSLQGDILFSVNKGIMSPPSSDNPIWVGPISIFLAASRKSLYKQVLKELGTEKWYEGDDDYPLRYYNFFLERILYNVRNSAHGGTIIIVPEEFEFDDPRLTDRVRLKYTTKFDCAWDCLFRSLVNESRYYDLHSSLCDDEQECNTDVFKQYVRLATEKEHLDEELQDIAKCMAALTNVDGAVVMTTRFNVLGFSGEIKDVSPTLCNVVDALRPRREIPIETFGTRHRSAFRFCSNLEDSVAFIVSADGGVKAAKREGRDVLLWPDINRGAMGL
;
A
#
# COMPACT_ATOMS: atom_id res chain seq x y z
N MET A 1 5.21 8.97 -30.24
CA MET A 1 5.30 7.51 -30.10
C MET A 1 4.13 7.16 -29.20
N SER A 2 3.05 6.61 -29.75
CA SER A 2 1.86 6.35 -28.94
C SER A 2 2.18 5.21 -27.96
N ILE A 3 1.93 5.43 -26.67
CA ILE A 3 1.98 4.36 -25.67
C ILE A 3 0.77 3.44 -25.81
N TYR A 4 -0.28 3.90 -26.50
CA TYR A 4 -1.48 3.13 -26.71
C TYR A 4 -1.22 2.01 -27.72
N ASP A 5 -1.37 0.79 -27.22
CA ASP A 5 -1.51 -0.42 -28.01
C ASP A 5 -2.95 -0.93 -27.81
N SER A 6 -3.59 -1.46 -28.85
CA SER A 6 -4.90 -2.11 -28.71
C SER A 6 -4.86 -3.23 -27.66
N GLU A 7 -3.68 -3.80 -27.39
CA GLU A 7 -3.47 -4.72 -26.26
C GLU A 7 -3.88 -4.13 -24.90
N ILE A 8 -3.69 -2.83 -24.65
CA ILE A 8 -4.08 -2.17 -23.38
C ILE A 8 -5.60 -2.19 -23.22
N TRP A 9 -6.34 -1.90 -24.28
CA TRP A 9 -7.80 -1.93 -24.27
C TRP A 9 -8.36 -3.35 -24.09
N HIS A 10 -7.76 -4.33 -24.76
CA HIS A 10 -8.13 -5.73 -24.57
C HIS A 10 -7.87 -6.20 -23.14
N LEU A 11 -6.70 -5.86 -22.57
CA LEU A 11 -6.35 -6.21 -21.20
C LEU A 11 -7.28 -5.52 -20.19
N LEU A 12 -7.63 -4.25 -20.42
CA LEU A 12 -8.61 -3.55 -19.58
C LEU A 12 -9.95 -4.28 -19.57
N SER A 13 -10.47 -4.61 -20.75
CA SER A 13 -11.76 -5.29 -20.90
C SER A 13 -11.75 -6.66 -20.18
N GLU A 14 -10.70 -7.46 -20.38
CA GLU A 14 -10.51 -8.74 -19.70
C GLU A 14 -10.46 -8.59 -18.17
N ARG A 15 -9.71 -7.60 -17.67
CA ARG A 15 -9.51 -7.39 -16.24
C ARG A 15 -10.75 -6.86 -15.54
N ILE A 16 -11.56 -6.04 -16.20
CA ILE A 16 -12.86 -5.59 -15.67
C ILE A 16 -13.79 -6.80 -15.49
N ASP A 17 -13.87 -7.68 -16.49
CA ASP A 17 -14.69 -8.89 -16.40
C ASP A 17 -14.26 -9.80 -15.24
N VAL A 18 -12.95 -9.95 -15.03
CA VAL A 18 -12.40 -10.71 -13.90
C VAL A 18 -12.74 -10.04 -12.57
N HIS A 19 -12.54 -8.72 -12.47
CA HIS A 19 -12.79 -7.95 -11.25
C HIS A 19 -14.27 -8.00 -10.83
N VAL A 20 -15.19 -7.76 -11.77
CA VAL A 20 -16.65 -7.84 -11.55
C VAL A 20 -17.05 -9.24 -11.06
N LYS A 21 -16.50 -10.30 -11.67
CA LYS A 21 -16.80 -11.68 -11.27
C LYS A 21 -16.19 -12.06 -9.93
N GLN A 22 -14.96 -11.63 -9.64
CA GLN A 22 -14.23 -12.01 -8.42
C GLN A 22 -14.73 -11.29 -7.19
N LEU A 23 -15.03 -9.99 -7.30
CA LEU A 23 -15.48 -9.18 -6.16
C LEU A 23 -17.00 -9.09 -6.04
N LEU A 24 -17.74 -9.74 -6.97
CA LEU A 24 -19.21 -9.69 -7.02
C LEU A 24 -19.76 -8.25 -7.03
N VAL A 25 -19.01 -7.33 -7.64
CA VAL A 25 -19.37 -5.92 -7.75
C VAL A 25 -20.18 -5.67 -9.01
N GLU A 26 -20.95 -4.58 -9.04
CA GLU A 26 -21.66 -4.16 -10.25
C GLU A 26 -20.67 -3.79 -11.37
N GLN A 27 -21.11 -3.97 -12.62
CA GLN A 27 -20.37 -3.43 -13.76
C GLN A 27 -20.19 -1.91 -13.61
N PRO A 28 -19.04 -1.34 -14.01
CA PRO A 28 -18.83 0.10 -13.95
C PRO A 28 -19.91 0.83 -14.75
N ARG A 29 -20.48 1.88 -14.16
CA ARG A 29 -21.67 2.58 -14.69
C ARG A 29 -21.37 3.29 -16.02
N CYS A 30 -20.15 3.83 -16.15
CA CYS A 30 -19.69 4.54 -17.34
C CYS A 30 -18.37 3.94 -17.82
N MET A 31 -18.33 3.52 -19.08
CA MET A 31 -17.11 3.03 -19.72
C MET A 31 -16.84 3.82 -20.99
N PRO A 32 -15.61 4.35 -21.19
CA PRO A 32 -15.26 4.99 -22.45
C PRO A 32 -15.29 3.95 -23.57
N ASN A 33 -15.66 4.36 -24.78
CA ASN A 33 -15.38 3.54 -25.97
C ASN A 33 -13.87 3.50 -26.25
N GLU A 34 -13.44 2.60 -27.13
CA GLU A 34 -12.01 2.39 -27.42
C GLU A 34 -11.29 3.67 -27.85
N GLU A 35 -11.91 4.49 -28.70
CA GLU A 35 -11.33 5.74 -29.19
C GLU A 35 -11.19 6.78 -28.08
N THR A 36 -12.19 6.88 -27.21
CA THR A 36 -12.16 7.77 -26.04
C THR A 36 -11.10 7.29 -25.04
N PHE A 37 -11.00 5.97 -24.82
CA PHE A 37 -10.00 5.39 -23.96
C PHE A 37 -8.58 5.63 -24.47
N ARG A 38 -8.36 5.48 -25.78
CA ARG A 38 -7.10 5.82 -26.43
C ARG A 38 -6.68 7.26 -26.15
N GLN A 39 -7.60 8.22 -26.33
CA GLN A 39 -7.34 9.62 -26.03
C GLN A 39 -7.05 9.86 -24.54
N LEU A 40 -7.78 9.19 -23.63
CA LEU A 40 -7.53 9.25 -22.19
C LEU A 40 -6.10 8.80 -21.84
N VAL A 41 -5.66 7.68 -22.40
CA VAL A 41 -4.32 7.11 -22.16
C VAL A 41 -3.22 7.98 -22.75
N GLU A 42 -3.38 8.44 -23.99
CA GLU A 42 -2.39 9.29 -24.67
C GLU A 42 -2.17 10.60 -23.90
N VAL A 43 -3.24 11.32 -23.56
CA VAL A 43 -3.15 12.59 -22.82
C VAL A 43 -2.61 12.37 -21.40
N ALA A 44 -3.04 11.33 -20.68
CA ALA A 44 -2.51 11.03 -19.36
C ALA A 44 -1.01 10.68 -19.42
N PHE A 45 -0.59 9.89 -20.40
CA PHE A 45 0.81 9.56 -20.56
C PHE A 45 1.66 10.79 -20.90
N ASP A 46 1.23 11.60 -21.87
CA ASP A 46 1.94 12.82 -22.24
C ASP A 46 2.04 13.78 -21.05
N ALA A 47 0.95 13.96 -20.30
CA ALA A 47 0.95 14.78 -19.09
C ALA A 47 1.93 14.26 -18.03
N SER A 48 2.04 12.93 -17.86
CA SER A 48 3.00 12.33 -16.91
C SER A 48 4.46 12.69 -17.20
N LEU A 49 4.77 12.99 -18.46
CA LEU A 49 6.12 13.34 -18.92
C LEU A 49 6.40 14.85 -18.85
N LEU A 50 5.38 15.67 -18.64
CA LEU A 50 5.53 17.11 -18.51
C LEU A 50 6.14 17.48 -17.14
N SER A 51 6.62 18.72 -17.06
CA SER A 51 7.06 19.33 -15.80
C SER A 51 6.69 20.80 -15.80
N GLU A 52 6.10 21.29 -14.71
CA GLU A 52 5.80 22.71 -14.48
C GLU A 52 6.44 23.16 -13.17
N GLU A 53 7.14 24.29 -13.17
CA GLU A 53 7.83 24.81 -11.96
C GLU A 53 8.76 23.78 -11.26
N LYS A 54 9.38 22.88 -12.04
CA LYS A 54 10.19 21.73 -11.55
C LYS A 54 9.40 20.67 -10.75
N ARG A 55 8.07 20.74 -10.76
CA ARG A 55 7.18 19.70 -10.24
C ARG A 55 6.75 18.81 -11.39
N GLN A 56 6.91 17.51 -11.21
CA GLN A 56 6.30 16.53 -12.08
C GLN A 56 4.84 16.36 -11.64
N PRO A 57 3.87 16.45 -12.57
CA PRO A 57 2.47 16.31 -12.20
C PRO A 57 2.22 14.88 -11.73
N LYS A 58 1.57 14.78 -10.58
CA LYS A 58 1.01 13.54 -10.06
C LYS A 58 -0.48 13.72 -10.01
N PHE A 59 -1.24 12.79 -10.56
CA PHE A 59 -2.69 12.95 -10.70
C PHE A 59 -3.42 11.62 -10.71
N ARG A 60 -4.71 11.69 -10.38
CA ARG A 60 -5.69 10.64 -10.63
C ARG A 60 -6.82 11.25 -11.44
N ILE A 61 -7.18 10.60 -12.53
CA ILE A 61 -8.33 10.93 -13.37
C ILE A 61 -9.42 9.91 -13.07
N ILE A 62 -10.66 10.36 -13.03
CA ILE A 62 -11.85 9.50 -13.00
C ILE A 62 -12.71 9.83 -14.22
N PHE A 63 -13.07 8.81 -15.00
CA PHE A 63 -13.93 8.96 -16.17
C PHE A 63 -15.40 8.80 -15.79
N CYS A 64 -16.13 9.91 -15.67
CA CYS A 64 -17.53 9.90 -15.28
C CYS A 64 -18.27 11.13 -15.79
N SER A 65 -19.54 10.98 -16.19
CA SER A 65 -20.39 12.13 -16.52
C SER A 65 -20.89 12.85 -15.26
N PRO A 66 -21.26 14.13 -15.36
CA PRO A 66 -21.90 14.86 -14.25
C PRO A 66 -23.18 14.18 -13.74
N ASN A 67 -23.98 13.59 -14.63
CA ASN A 67 -25.26 12.96 -14.27
C ASN A 67 -25.06 11.63 -13.53
N GLU A 68 -24.20 10.75 -14.04
CA GLU A 68 -23.94 9.44 -13.40
C GLU A 68 -23.27 9.60 -12.03
N LEU A 69 -22.43 10.63 -11.88
CA LEU A 69 -21.86 10.96 -10.59
C LEU A 69 -22.95 11.44 -9.63
N ALA A 70 -23.88 12.29 -10.08
CA ALA A 70 -25.04 12.73 -9.28
C ALA A 70 -25.88 11.55 -8.78
N ASP A 71 -26.15 10.56 -9.65
CA ASP A 71 -26.87 9.33 -9.27
C ASP A 71 -26.11 8.47 -8.25
N THR A 72 -24.79 8.65 -8.14
CA THR A 72 -23.97 7.99 -7.11
C THR A 72 -24.11 8.70 -5.75
N TYR A 73 -24.34 10.03 -5.73
CA TYR A 73 -24.53 10.84 -4.52
C TYR A 73 -25.86 10.61 -3.80
N GLU A 74 -26.90 10.14 -4.51
CA GLU A 74 -28.20 9.84 -3.90
C GLU A 74 -28.12 8.66 -2.91
N ASN A 75 -27.04 7.88 -2.94
CA ASN A 75 -26.76 6.84 -1.97
C ASN A 75 -26.15 7.46 -0.68
N ILE A 76 -26.84 7.31 0.44
CA ILE A 76 -26.63 8.05 1.72
C ILE A 76 -25.18 7.90 2.24
N TYR A 77 -24.51 6.78 1.95
CA TYR A 77 -23.13 6.50 2.36
C TYR A 77 -22.09 7.38 1.66
N PHE A 78 -22.33 7.83 0.43
CA PHE A 78 -21.39 8.64 -0.34
C PHE A 78 -21.53 10.15 -0.06
N ASN A 79 -22.74 10.59 0.29
CA ASN A 79 -23.10 12.01 0.39
C ASN A 79 -22.35 12.78 1.50
N ARG A 80 -21.84 12.10 2.54
CA ARG A 80 -21.10 12.76 3.64
C ARG A 80 -19.59 12.86 3.42
N SER A 81 -19.03 12.04 2.53
CA SER A 81 -17.57 11.87 2.40
C SER A 81 -16.98 12.46 1.12
N ILE A 82 -17.82 12.71 0.10
CA ILE A 82 -17.39 13.19 -1.21
C ILE A 82 -17.89 14.62 -1.46
N ARG A 83 -17.04 15.49 -1.99
CA ARG A 83 -17.36 16.87 -2.34
C ARG A 83 -16.97 17.13 -3.79
N LEU A 84 -17.94 17.52 -4.60
CA LEU A 84 -17.71 17.92 -5.98
C LEU A 84 -17.31 19.40 -6.05
N ILE A 85 -16.17 19.69 -6.68
CA ILE A 85 -15.76 21.02 -7.10
C ILE A 85 -15.98 21.10 -8.61
N GLN A 86 -17.18 21.53 -9.01
CA GLN A 86 -17.55 21.66 -10.42
C GLN A 86 -16.94 22.95 -11.01
N LEU A 87 -16.42 22.86 -12.23
CA LEU A 87 -15.96 24.03 -12.97
C LEU A 87 -17.15 24.71 -13.66
N ASP A 88 -17.22 26.04 -13.58
CA ASP A 88 -18.24 26.82 -14.30
C ASP A 88 -18.17 26.62 -15.81
N THR A 89 -16.95 26.41 -16.32
CA THR A 89 -16.68 26.10 -17.73
C THR A 89 -15.74 24.90 -17.80
N GLY A 90 -16.20 23.85 -18.48
CA GLY A 90 -15.36 22.68 -18.78
C GLY A 90 -14.11 23.09 -19.58
N ARG A 91 -12.99 22.46 -19.27
CA ARG A 91 -11.70 22.68 -19.95
C ARG A 91 -11.43 21.52 -20.88
N THR A 92 -10.83 21.77 -22.04
CA THR A 92 -10.41 20.68 -22.93
C THR A 92 -9.40 19.78 -22.21
N PHE A 93 -9.59 18.47 -22.32
CA PHE A 93 -8.69 17.49 -21.73
C PHE A 93 -7.43 17.35 -22.59
N GLU A 94 -6.44 18.19 -22.28
CA GLU A 94 -5.11 18.18 -22.91
C GLU A 94 -4.02 18.05 -21.86
N ALA A 95 -2.85 17.55 -22.26
CA ALA A 95 -1.75 17.28 -21.33
C ALA A 95 -1.28 18.54 -20.58
N SER A 96 -1.29 19.70 -21.26
CA SER A 96 -0.92 20.99 -20.69
C SER A 96 -1.89 21.45 -19.60
N GLU A 97 -3.20 21.27 -19.82
CA GLU A 97 -4.23 21.66 -18.85
C GLU A 97 -4.28 20.69 -17.67
N LEU A 98 -4.08 19.39 -17.92
CA LEU A 98 -3.96 18.39 -16.87
C LEU A 98 -2.75 18.68 -15.95
N ASN A 99 -1.61 19.09 -16.53
CA ASN A 99 -0.42 19.48 -15.78
C ASN A 99 -0.66 20.73 -14.90
N ARG A 100 -1.46 21.69 -15.37
CA ARG A 100 -1.83 22.90 -14.60
C ARG A 100 -2.77 22.62 -13.43
N ILE A 101 -3.72 21.70 -13.62
CA ILE A 101 -4.72 21.39 -12.57
C ILE A 101 -4.21 20.35 -11.56
N ALA A 102 -3.29 19.46 -11.96
CA ALA A 102 -2.75 18.40 -11.11
C ALA A 102 -2.26 18.87 -9.73
N PRO A 103 -1.57 20.03 -9.57
CA PRO A 103 -1.18 20.55 -8.26
C PRO A 103 -2.33 20.80 -7.27
N ALA A 104 -3.55 21.04 -7.77
CA ALA A 104 -4.75 21.21 -6.94
C ALA A 104 -5.40 19.86 -6.57
N ALA A 105 -5.05 18.78 -7.26
CA ALA A 105 -5.59 17.43 -7.07
C ALA A 105 -4.58 16.52 -6.34
N ASP A 106 -4.58 16.59 -5.01
CA ASP A 106 -3.74 15.71 -4.18
C ASP A 106 -4.07 14.23 -4.48
N LEU A 107 -3.06 13.45 -4.87
CA LEU A 107 -3.17 12.02 -5.21
C LEU A 107 -3.90 11.17 -4.17
N THR A 108 -3.81 11.53 -2.89
CA THR A 108 -4.36 10.77 -1.76
C THR A 108 -5.81 11.13 -1.43
N ARG A 109 -6.36 12.14 -2.12
CA ARG A 109 -7.61 12.79 -1.70
C ARG A 109 -8.52 13.17 -2.86
N SER A 110 -7.97 13.58 -3.99
CA SER A 110 -8.71 14.23 -5.05
C SER A 110 -8.54 13.51 -6.39
N LEU A 111 -9.65 13.41 -7.13
CA LEU A 111 -9.70 12.85 -8.48
C LEU A 111 -10.10 13.96 -9.46
N ILE A 112 -9.52 13.98 -10.64
CA ILE A 112 -9.84 14.92 -11.71
C ILE A 112 -10.95 14.29 -12.56
N CYS A 113 -12.13 14.92 -12.60
CA CYS A 113 -13.26 14.39 -13.33
C CYS A 113 -13.15 14.72 -14.82
N VAL A 114 -13.19 13.68 -15.65
CA VAL A 114 -13.09 13.77 -17.11
C VAL A 114 -14.28 13.06 -17.73
N TYR A 115 -14.85 13.65 -18.77
CA TYR A 115 -15.95 13.05 -19.52
C TYR A 115 -15.89 13.44 -20.99
N PHE A 116 -16.46 12.60 -21.86
CA PHE A 116 -16.64 12.94 -23.26
C PHE A 116 -17.94 13.74 -23.44
N ASP A 117 -17.81 15.04 -23.74
CA ASP A 117 -18.96 15.89 -24.00
C ASP A 117 -19.53 15.55 -25.38
N GLU A 118 -20.66 14.85 -25.45
CA GLU A 118 -21.28 14.47 -26.72
C GLU A 118 -21.72 15.70 -27.54
N ASP A 119 -22.19 16.77 -26.89
CA ASP A 119 -22.64 17.99 -27.56
C ASP A 119 -21.47 18.76 -28.20
N LYS A 120 -20.34 18.83 -27.48
CA LYS A 120 -19.14 19.52 -27.96
C LYS A 120 -18.17 18.62 -28.73
N ASN A 121 -18.38 17.30 -28.68
CA ASN A 121 -17.59 16.27 -29.34
C ASN A 121 -16.09 16.27 -28.94
N PHE A 122 -15.79 16.48 -27.66
CA PHE A 122 -14.42 16.37 -27.13
C PHE A 122 -14.38 15.95 -25.66
N LEU A 123 -13.25 15.38 -25.22
CA LEU A 123 -12.98 15.09 -23.81
C LEU A 123 -12.74 16.38 -23.02
N GLN A 124 -13.48 16.57 -21.93
CA GLN A 124 -13.35 17.73 -21.06
C GLN A 124 -13.04 17.35 -19.61
N ILE A 125 -12.21 18.16 -18.97
CA ILE A 125 -12.11 18.26 -17.51
C ILE A 125 -13.27 19.14 -17.04
N TRP A 126 -14.16 18.60 -16.23
CA TRP A 126 -15.37 19.30 -15.79
C TRP A 126 -15.42 19.56 -14.28
N GLY A 127 -14.53 18.94 -13.50
CA GLY A 127 -14.49 19.13 -12.05
C GLY A 127 -13.37 18.40 -11.34
N LEU A 128 -13.32 18.58 -10.03
CA LEU A 128 -12.51 17.79 -9.10
C LEU A 128 -13.43 17.11 -8.09
N LEU A 129 -13.13 15.85 -7.78
CA LEU A 129 -13.81 15.06 -6.76
C LEU A 129 -12.93 14.96 -5.52
N ASP A 130 -13.29 15.64 -4.43
CA ASP A 130 -12.62 15.51 -3.14
C ASP A 130 -13.28 14.38 -2.33
N MET A 131 -12.54 13.31 -2.10
CA MET A 131 -12.97 12.12 -1.35
C MET A 131 -12.52 12.11 0.11
N GLY A 132 -11.81 13.15 0.55
CA GLY A 132 -11.07 13.11 1.81
C GLY A 132 -9.92 12.09 1.77
N LYS A 133 -9.25 11.89 2.92
CA LYS A 133 -8.09 10.99 3.03
C LYS A 133 -8.44 9.59 3.51
N ASN A 134 -9.66 9.37 4.03
CA ASN A 134 -10.03 8.13 4.72
C ASN A 134 -9.88 6.89 3.83
N TRP A 135 -10.22 6.98 2.54
CA TRP A 135 -9.96 5.90 1.58
C TRP A 135 -8.47 5.54 1.52
N TRP A 136 -7.65 6.56 1.32
CA TRP A 136 -6.21 6.39 1.17
C TRP A 136 -5.57 5.89 2.46
N GLN A 137 -6.07 6.34 3.61
CA GLN A 137 -5.63 5.85 4.92
C GLN A 137 -6.04 4.39 5.14
N PHE A 138 -7.24 4.00 4.72
CA PHE A 138 -7.75 2.63 4.85
C PHE A 138 -6.89 1.62 4.09
N ILE A 139 -6.61 1.89 2.80
CA ILE A 139 -5.78 0.97 2.00
C ILE A 139 -4.31 0.92 2.46
N GLN A 140 -3.88 1.91 3.26
CA GLN A 140 -2.57 1.96 3.88
C GLN A 140 -2.55 1.41 5.30
N HIS A 141 -3.67 0.80 5.72
CA HIS A 141 -3.87 0.26 7.05
C HIS A 141 -3.64 1.28 8.18
N GLU A 142 -3.93 2.56 7.88
CA GLU A 142 -3.92 3.65 8.85
C GLU A 142 -5.28 3.84 9.53
N THR A 143 -6.37 3.40 8.88
CA THR A 143 -7.74 3.42 9.42
C THR A 143 -8.44 2.10 9.09
N GLU A 144 -9.47 1.76 9.86
CA GLU A 144 -10.25 0.51 9.67
C GLU A 144 -11.34 0.60 8.61
N GLY A 145 -11.70 1.82 8.22
CA GLY A 145 -12.71 2.08 7.22
C GLY A 145 -12.30 3.19 6.29
N GLY A 146 -12.75 3.07 5.04
CA GLY A 146 -12.59 4.08 4.01
C GLY A 146 -13.68 3.89 2.95
N THR A 147 -14.23 4.98 2.44
CA THR A 147 -15.17 4.91 1.32
C THR A 147 -14.37 4.82 0.03
N PRO A 148 -14.40 3.70 -0.71
CA PRO A 148 -13.66 3.58 -1.97
C PRO A 148 -14.10 4.62 -3.00
N PRO A 149 -13.24 4.92 -3.99
CA PRO A 149 -13.63 5.65 -5.19
C PRO A 149 -14.93 5.11 -5.78
N PRO A 150 -15.78 5.98 -6.37
CA PRO A 150 -16.93 5.52 -7.14
C PRO A 150 -16.52 4.51 -8.22
N ASN A 151 -17.45 3.64 -8.62
CA ASN A 151 -17.22 2.56 -9.59
C ASN A 151 -17.10 3.05 -11.04
N PHE A 152 -16.09 3.87 -11.29
CA PHE A 152 -15.72 4.41 -12.60
C PHE A 152 -14.25 4.13 -12.88
N LEU A 153 -13.90 4.06 -14.17
CA LEU A 153 -12.52 3.90 -14.60
C LEU A 153 -11.66 5.05 -14.07
N CYS A 154 -10.64 4.69 -13.29
CA CYS A 154 -9.64 5.62 -12.83
C CYS A 154 -8.29 5.36 -13.51
N ILE A 155 -7.61 6.43 -13.91
CA ILE A 155 -6.26 6.40 -14.47
C ILE A 155 -5.38 7.27 -13.58
N ALA A 156 -4.30 6.73 -13.03
CA ALA A 156 -3.39 7.48 -12.18
C ALA A 156 -1.97 7.48 -12.72
N SER A 157 -1.26 8.58 -12.45
CA SER A 157 0.18 8.70 -12.66
C SER A 157 0.83 9.20 -11.38
N THR A 158 1.80 8.43 -10.89
CA THR A 158 2.62 8.79 -9.71
C THR A 158 4.07 9.09 -10.07
N ARG A 159 4.51 8.67 -11.27
CA ARG A 159 5.86 8.83 -11.81
C ARG A 159 5.79 9.09 -13.33
N PRO A 160 6.81 9.73 -13.90
CA PRO A 160 6.87 9.93 -15.34
C PRO A 160 6.83 8.60 -16.11
N GLY A 161 5.90 8.51 -17.06
CA GLY A 161 5.73 7.36 -17.93
C GLY A 161 5.15 6.11 -17.25
N GLU A 162 4.57 6.26 -16.05
CA GLU A 162 3.86 5.20 -15.34
C GLU A 162 2.37 5.54 -15.29
N LEU A 163 1.52 4.60 -15.72
CA LEU A 163 0.07 4.69 -15.60
C LEU A 163 -0.47 3.47 -14.85
N SER A 164 -1.40 3.67 -13.94
CA SER A 164 -2.17 2.60 -13.30
C SER A 164 -3.66 2.76 -13.57
N PHE A 165 -4.33 1.65 -13.84
CA PHE A 165 -5.76 1.59 -14.15
C PHE A 165 -6.48 0.89 -13.02
N SER A 166 -7.54 1.51 -12.49
CA SER A 166 -8.27 0.96 -11.33
C SER A 166 -9.77 1.18 -11.39
N LEU A 167 -10.53 0.33 -10.69
CA LEU A 167 -11.95 0.50 -10.40
C LEU A 167 -12.16 0.43 -8.89
N GLN A 168 -12.93 1.36 -8.32
CA GLN A 168 -13.13 1.46 -6.86
C GLN A 168 -11.83 1.45 -6.04
N GLY A 169 -10.73 1.91 -6.66
CA GLY A 169 -9.39 1.90 -6.07
C GLY A 169 -8.60 0.59 -6.22
N ASP A 170 -9.23 -0.50 -6.67
CA ASP A 170 -8.54 -1.74 -7.04
C ASP A 170 -7.83 -1.57 -8.39
N ILE A 171 -6.50 -1.63 -8.37
CA ILE A 171 -5.62 -1.63 -9.53
C ILE A 171 -5.86 -2.91 -10.34
N LEU A 172 -6.39 -2.73 -11.55
CA LEU A 172 -6.59 -3.80 -12.53
C LEU A 172 -5.26 -4.22 -13.17
N PHE A 173 -4.43 -3.23 -13.52
CA PHE A 173 -3.07 -3.38 -14.01
C PHE A 173 -2.36 -2.02 -14.05
N SER A 174 -1.05 -2.05 -14.22
CA SER A 174 -0.22 -0.85 -14.44
C SER A 174 0.69 -1.03 -15.64
N VAL A 175 1.01 0.10 -16.29
CA VAL A 175 1.94 0.20 -17.42
C VAL A 175 3.14 1.01 -16.95
N ASN A 176 4.32 0.39 -16.98
CA ASN A 176 5.57 1.05 -16.62
C ASN A 176 6.67 0.63 -17.58
N LYS A 177 7.36 1.59 -18.21
CA LYS A 177 8.39 1.34 -19.24
C LYS A 177 7.89 0.43 -20.38
N GLY A 178 6.64 0.60 -20.80
CA GLY A 178 6.00 -0.20 -21.84
C GLY A 178 5.65 -1.64 -21.42
N ILE A 179 5.84 -2.00 -20.16
CA ILE A 179 5.49 -3.33 -19.64
C ILE A 179 4.17 -3.22 -18.89
N MET A 180 3.15 -3.91 -19.39
CA MET A 180 1.90 -4.15 -18.67
C MET A 180 2.14 -5.16 -17.55
N SER A 181 1.66 -4.86 -16.36
CA SER A 181 1.78 -5.72 -15.19
C SER A 181 0.45 -5.75 -14.44
N PRO A 182 -0.17 -6.91 -14.24
CA PRO A 182 -1.30 -7.01 -13.32
C PRO A 182 -0.84 -6.72 -11.89
N PRO A 183 -1.78 -6.44 -10.96
CA PRO A 183 -1.47 -6.50 -9.54
C PRO A 183 -0.85 -7.86 -9.23
N SER A 184 0.20 -7.86 -8.41
CA SER A 184 0.83 -9.07 -7.95
C SER A 184 -0.07 -9.73 -6.91
N SER A 185 -0.57 -10.93 -7.20
CA SER A 185 -1.15 -11.84 -6.20
C SER A 185 -0.10 -12.36 -5.21
N ASP A 186 1.18 -12.14 -5.50
CA ASP A 186 2.32 -12.81 -4.88
C ASP A 186 3.14 -11.81 -4.05
N ASN A 187 2.47 -10.91 -3.32
CA ASN A 187 3.17 -10.06 -2.37
C ASN A 187 3.87 -10.96 -1.32
N PRO A 188 5.21 -10.89 -1.21
CA PRO A 188 5.99 -11.81 -0.41
C PRO A 188 5.71 -11.73 1.10
N ILE A 189 5.10 -10.65 1.57
CA ILE A 189 4.66 -10.52 2.98
C ILE A 189 3.54 -11.53 3.28
N TRP A 190 2.69 -11.80 2.30
CA TRP A 190 1.51 -12.66 2.41
C TRP A 190 1.81 -14.11 2.03
N VAL A 191 2.62 -14.34 1.00
CA VAL A 191 2.92 -15.69 0.48
C VAL A 191 4.42 -15.96 0.30
N GLY A 192 4.79 -17.23 0.24
CA GLY A 192 6.15 -17.65 -0.07
C GLY A 192 7.16 -17.49 1.09
N PRO A 193 8.46 -17.49 0.79
CA PRO A 193 9.54 -17.56 1.79
C PRO A 193 9.54 -16.48 2.87
N ILE A 194 9.25 -15.23 2.51
CA ILE A 194 9.19 -14.12 3.47
C ILE A 194 7.99 -14.30 4.40
N SER A 195 6.82 -14.65 3.86
CA SER A 195 5.66 -15.00 4.68
C SER A 195 5.95 -16.17 5.63
N ILE A 196 6.65 -17.21 5.18
CA ILE A 196 7.05 -18.34 6.04
C ILE A 196 7.96 -17.86 7.19
N PHE A 197 8.94 -17.01 6.88
CA PHE A 197 9.84 -16.42 7.88
C PHE A 197 9.09 -15.62 8.95
N LEU A 198 8.05 -14.85 8.57
CA LEU A 198 7.24 -14.05 9.50
C LEU A 198 6.18 -14.87 10.26
N ALA A 199 5.89 -16.10 9.83
CA ALA A 199 4.77 -16.90 10.33
C ALA A 199 4.86 -17.23 11.83
N ALA A 200 6.07 -17.42 12.36
CA ALA A 200 6.27 -17.72 13.78
C ALA A 200 5.78 -16.58 14.68
N SER A 201 6.14 -15.33 14.33
CA SER A 201 5.69 -14.15 15.07
C SER A 201 4.20 -13.91 14.90
N ARG A 202 3.64 -14.01 13.70
CA ARG A 202 2.18 -13.93 13.51
C ARG A 202 1.41 -14.89 14.41
N LYS A 203 1.82 -16.17 14.43
CA LYS A 203 1.21 -17.20 15.29
C LYS A 203 1.45 -16.91 16.77
N SER A 204 2.60 -16.34 17.14
CA SER A 204 2.89 -15.95 18.52
C SER A 204 1.97 -14.83 18.99
N LEU A 205 1.75 -13.80 18.17
CA LEU A 205 0.84 -12.69 18.47
C LEU A 205 -0.58 -13.22 18.65
N TYR A 206 -1.06 -14.00 17.68
CA TYR A 206 -2.39 -14.59 17.71
C TYR A 206 -2.61 -15.47 18.96
N LYS A 207 -1.66 -16.35 19.32
CA LYS A 207 -1.74 -17.14 20.54
C LYS A 207 -1.78 -16.29 21.81
N GLN A 208 -1.02 -15.20 21.84
CA GLN A 208 -1.00 -14.28 22.98
C GLN A 208 -2.36 -13.60 23.15
N VAL A 209 -2.95 -13.14 22.05
CA VAL A 209 -4.29 -12.54 21.98
C VAL A 209 -5.35 -13.51 22.48
N LEU A 210 -5.41 -14.74 21.93
CA LEU A 210 -6.37 -15.76 22.37
C LEU A 210 -6.26 -16.07 23.87
N LYS A 211 -5.02 -16.16 24.37
CA LYS A 211 -4.77 -16.40 25.79
C LYS A 211 -5.32 -15.28 26.68
N GLU A 212 -5.19 -14.02 26.25
CA GLU A 212 -5.71 -12.85 26.98
C GLU A 212 -7.24 -12.74 26.90
N LEU A 213 -7.83 -13.11 25.76
CA LEU A 213 -9.28 -13.16 25.58
C LEU A 213 -9.92 -14.36 26.29
N GLY A 214 -9.13 -15.40 26.59
CA GLY A 214 -9.64 -16.64 27.18
C GLY A 214 -10.46 -17.47 26.19
N THR A 215 -10.21 -17.33 24.88
CA THR A 215 -10.94 -17.99 23.79
C THR A 215 -10.03 -18.93 23.00
N GLU A 216 -10.62 -19.91 22.31
CA GLU A 216 -9.86 -20.81 21.41
C GLU A 216 -9.74 -20.25 19.98
N LYS A 217 -10.60 -19.29 19.62
CA LYS A 217 -10.68 -18.63 18.32
C LYS A 217 -10.95 -17.14 18.52
N TRP A 218 -10.57 -16.35 17.53
CA TRP A 218 -10.81 -14.91 17.50
C TRP A 218 -12.26 -14.58 17.16
N TYR A 219 -12.75 -15.06 16.01
CA TYR A 219 -14.13 -14.82 15.56
C TYR A 219 -14.62 -15.94 14.64
N GLU A 220 -15.92 -16.25 14.70
CA GLU A 220 -16.52 -17.22 13.78
C GLU A 220 -16.63 -16.64 12.36
N GLY A 221 -15.81 -17.16 11.44
CA GLY A 221 -15.81 -16.76 10.04
C GLY A 221 -14.58 -15.96 9.60
N ASP A 222 -13.82 -15.38 10.53
CA ASP A 222 -12.58 -14.66 10.23
C ASP A 222 -11.52 -14.77 11.34
N ASP A 223 -11.10 -16.01 11.60
CA ASP A 223 -10.13 -16.34 12.65
C ASP A 223 -8.71 -15.88 12.32
N ASP A 224 -8.43 -15.61 11.04
CA ASP A 224 -7.11 -15.23 10.54
C ASP A 224 -6.84 -13.72 10.64
N TYR A 225 -7.81 -12.89 11.02
CA TYR A 225 -7.66 -11.43 11.07
C TYR A 225 -6.42 -10.97 11.89
N PRO A 226 -6.16 -11.48 13.11
CA PRO A 226 -4.95 -11.12 13.86
C PRO A 226 -3.64 -11.44 13.14
N LEU A 227 -3.63 -12.50 12.31
CA LEU A 227 -2.45 -12.85 11.50
C LEU A 227 -2.25 -11.81 10.38
N ARG A 228 -3.34 -11.31 9.79
CA ARG A 228 -3.31 -10.26 8.77
C ARG A 228 -2.91 -8.91 9.36
N TYR A 229 -3.39 -8.58 10.56
CA TYR A 229 -3.09 -7.32 11.26
C TYR A 229 -1.59 -7.09 11.51
N TYR A 230 -0.84 -8.17 11.79
CA TYR A 230 0.63 -8.11 11.85
C TYR A 230 1.26 -7.64 10.53
N ASN A 231 0.80 -8.18 9.39
CA ASN A 231 1.32 -7.82 8.08
C ASN A 231 0.94 -6.38 7.72
N PHE A 232 -0.28 -5.96 8.04
CA PHE A 232 -0.75 -4.59 7.86
C PHE A 232 0.16 -3.57 8.54
N PHE A 233 0.62 -3.87 9.75
CA PHE A 233 1.57 -3.00 10.45
C PHE A 233 2.95 -2.93 9.77
N LEU A 234 3.48 -4.05 9.28
CA LEU A 234 4.72 -4.06 8.49
C LEU A 234 4.56 -3.23 7.21
N GLU A 235 3.44 -3.40 6.51
CA GLU A 235 3.11 -2.64 5.30
C GLU A 235 3.00 -1.13 5.60
N ARG A 236 2.39 -0.75 6.72
CA ARG A 236 2.30 0.63 7.22
C ARG A 236 3.68 1.25 7.48
N ILE A 237 4.63 0.49 8.04
CA ILE A 237 6.02 0.94 8.20
C ILE A 237 6.65 1.20 6.82
N LEU A 238 6.56 0.23 5.90
CA LEU A 238 7.17 0.32 4.56
C LEU A 238 6.59 1.47 3.74
N TYR A 239 5.28 1.70 3.86
CA TYR A 239 4.58 2.84 3.27
C TYR A 239 5.14 4.18 3.80
N ASN A 240 5.30 4.32 5.11
CA ASN A 240 5.86 5.54 5.70
C ASN A 240 7.34 5.77 5.28
N VAL A 241 8.14 4.71 5.16
CA VAL A 241 9.51 4.81 4.61
C VAL A 241 9.48 5.28 3.16
N ARG A 242 8.55 4.78 2.35
CA ARG A 242 8.40 5.19 0.94
C ARG A 242 7.98 6.64 0.79
N ASN A 243 7.14 7.13 1.69
CA ASN A 243 6.72 8.53 1.68
C ASN A 243 7.80 9.48 2.21
N SER A 244 8.87 8.95 2.81
CA SER A 244 10.08 9.73 3.08
C SER A 244 10.82 10.04 1.77
N ALA A 245 11.37 11.24 1.64
CA ALA A 245 12.01 11.69 0.40
C ALA A 245 13.31 10.95 0.03
N HIS A 246 13.86 10.12 0.93
CA HIS A 246 15.21 9.56 0.81
C HIS A 246 15.24 8.04 0.59
N GLY A 247 14.09 7.38 0.69
CA GLY A 247 14.00 5.92 0.77
C GLY A 247 14.65 5.38 2.05
N GLY A 248 14.85 4.06 2.12
CA GLY A 248 15.37 3.43 3.33
C GLY A 248 15.70 1.95 3.15
N THR A 249 16.40 1.37 4.12
CA THR A 249 16.64 -0.08 4.18
C THR A 249 16.27 -0.58 5.56
N ILE A 250 15.36 -1.56 5.60
CA ILE A 250 14.94 -2.26 6.80
C ILE A 250 15.40 -3.71 6.69
N ILE A 251 16.10 -4.18 7.71
CA ILE A 251 16.49 -5.59 7.87
C ILE A 251 15.67 -6.16 9.02
N ILE A 252 15.02 -7.29 8.76
CA ILE A 252 14.29 -8.07 9.76
C ILE A 252 15.08 -9.35 10.07
N VAL A 253 15.35 -9.57 11.34
CA VAL A 253 15.99 -10.78 11.89
C VAL A 253 15.05 -11.50 12.87
N PRO A 254 15.28 -12.78 13.20
CA PRO A 254 14.51 -13.50 14.19
C PRO A 254 14.47 -12.80 15.56
N GLU A 255 13.45 -13.12 16.35
CA GLU A 255 13.20 -12.47 17.64
C GLU A 255 14.30 -12.68 18.67
N GLU A 256 15.01 -13.81 18.60
CA GLU A 256 16.10 -14.12 19.51
C GLU A 256 17.38 -13.30 19.31
N PHE A 257 17.42 -12.42 18.30
CA PHE A 257 18.57 -11.58 18.03
C PHE A 257 18.59 -10.35 18.94
N GLU A 258 19.73 -10.15 19.60
CA GLU A 258 20.05 -8.93 20.32
C GLU A 258 21.02 -8.06 19.51
N PHE A 259 21.14 -6.78 19.88
CA PHE A 259 21.99 -5.83 19.15
C PHE A 259 23.49 -6.20 19.16
N ASP A 260 23.94 -6.98 20.15
CA ASP A 260 25.32 -7.43 20.35
C ASP A 260 25.54 -8.90 19.96
N ASP A 261 24.55 -9.57 19.37
CA ASP A 261 24.68 -10.95 18.90
C ASP A 261 25.84 -11.06 17.87
N PRO A 262 26.84 -11.94 18.08
CA PRO A 262 27.95 -12.12 17.14
C PRO A 262 27.49 -12.43 15.70
N ARG A 263 26.41 -13.20 15.55
CA ARG A 263 25.83 -13.52 14.24
C ARG A 263 25.40 -12.26 13.49
N LEU A 264 24.95 -11.23 14.22
CA LEU A 264 24.55 -9.94 13.67
C LEU A 264 25.74 -8.99 13.53
N THR A 265 26.51 -8.80 14.60
CA THR A 265 27.60 -7.82 14.67
C THR A 265 28.74 -8.15 13.71
N ASP A 266 28.94 -9.40 13.33
CA ASP A 266 29.86 -9.81 12.26
C ASP A 266 29.45 -9.31 10.87
N ARG A 267 28.16 -8.99 10.68
CA ARG A 267 27.56 -8.62 9.38
C ARG A 267 27.14 -7.17 9.27
N VAL A 268 26.75 -6.55 10.37
CA VAL A 268 26.33 -5.15 10.40
C VAL A 268 26.88 -4.45 11.63
N ARG A 269 27.42 -3.26 11.44
CA ARG A 269 27.81 -2.37 12.55
C ARG A 269 26.69 -1.36 12.78
N LEU A 270 25.97 -1.51 13.89
CA LEU A 270 24.97 -0.54 14.31
C LEU A 270 25.66 0.65 14.97
N LYS A 271 25.53 1.84 14.38
CA LYS A 271 26.09 3.06 14.97
C LYS A 271 25.26 3.54 16.16
N TYR A 272 23.94 3.41 16.07
CA TYR A 272 23.01 3.78 17.12
C TYR A 272 22.19 2.56 17.51
N THR A 273 22.57 1.90 18.61
CA THR A 273 21.80 0.82 19.22
C THR A 273 20.68 1.39 20.08
N THR A 274 19.52 0.75 20.11
CA THR A 274 18.37 1.24 20.89
C THR A 274 17.53 0.09 21.41
N LYS A 275 16.66 0.39 22.38
CA LYS A 275 15.56 -0.47 22.81
C LYS A 275 14.26 0.25 22.51
N PHE A 276 13.74 -0.01 21.31
CA PHE A 276 12.44 0.49 20.89
C PHE A 276 11.57 -0.73 20.58
N ASP A 277 10.76 -1.13 21.56
CA ASP A 277 10.05 -2.42 21.65
C ASP A 277 8.55 -2.25 21.95
N CYS A 278 8.01 -1.03 21.80
CA CYS A 278 6.60 -0.73 22.09
C CYS A 278 5.61 -1.25 21.03
N ALA A 279 6.08 -1.51 19.81
CA ALA A 279 5.21 -1.91 18.70
C ALA A 279 4.43 -3.20 18.98
N TRP A 280 5.08 -4.21 19.56
CA TRP A 280 4.45 -5.50 19.85
C TRP A 280 3.34 -5.38 20.89
N ASP A 281 3.59 -4.65 21.98
CA ASP A 281 2.61 -4.44 23.04
C ASP A 281 1.39 -3.65 22.52
N CYS A 282 1.63 -2.60 21.74
CA CYS A 282 0.58 -1.81 21.13
C CYS A 282 -0.28 -2.67 20.18
N LEU A 283 0.33 -3.45 19.27
CA LEU A 283 -0.39 -4.38 18.39
C LEU A 283 -1.25 -5.39 19.17
N PHE A 284 -0.69 -5.97 20.22
CA PHE A 284 -1.40 -6.90 21.09
C PHE A 284 -2.60 -6.24 21.77
N ARG A 285 -2.43 -5.03 22.33
CA ARG A 285 -3.50 -4.25 22.95
C ARG A 285 -4.58 -3.87 21.95
N SER A 286 -4.22 -3.47 20.73
CA SER A 286 -5.17 -3.15 19.64
C SER A 286 -6.06 -4.33 19.33
N LEU A 287 -5.49 -5.52 19.14
CA LEU A 287 -6.25 -6.73 18.86
C LEU A 287 -7.17 -7.11 20.05
N VAL A 288 -6.65 -7.13 21.28
CA VAL A 288 -7.51 -7.46 22.44
C VAL A 288 -8.65 -6.44 22.60
N ASN A 289 -8.39 -5.15 22.38
CA ASN A 289 -9.42 -4.12 22.40
C ASN A 289 -10.45 -4.34 21.28
N GLU A 290 -10.00 -4.60 20.06
CA GLU A 290 -10.84 -4.77 18.88
C GLU A 290 -11.83 -5.93 19.03
N SER A 291 -11.38 -7.09 19.51
CA SER A 291 -12.28 -8.22 19.80
C SER A 291 -13.34 -7.83 20.84
N ARG A 292 -12.94 -7.24 21.97
CA ARG A 292 -13.88 -6.80 23.02
C ARG A 292 -14.85 -5.73 22.51
N TYR A 293 -14.38 -4.84 21.64
CA TYR A 293 -15.19 -3.79 21.03
C TYR A 293 -16.29 -4.40 20.15
N TYR A 294 -15.93 -5.31 19.24
CA TYR A 294 -16.89 -5.91 18.33
C TYR A 294 -17.86 -6.89 19.01
N ASP A 295 -17.45 -7.56 20.08
CA ASP A 295 -18.35 -8.38 20.92
C ASP A 295 -19.48 -7.51 21.51
N LEU A 296 -19.13 -6.34 22.06
CA LEU A 296 -20.11 -5.39 22.58
C LEU A 296 -20.89 -4.70 21.46
N HIS A 297 -20.24 -4.30 20.37
CA HIS A 297 -20.89 -3.63 19.24
C HIS A 297 -22.00 -4.51 18.65
N SER A 298 -21.69 -5.79 18.39
CA SER A 298 -22.66 -6.75 17.86
C SER A 298 -23.85 -6.93 18.81
N SER A 299 -23.58 -7.03 20.12
CA SER A 299 -24.63 -7.14 21.14
C SER A 299 -25.54 -5.90 21.22
N LEU A 300 -25.00 -4.70 20.93
CA LEU A 300 -25.73 -3.44 20.95
C LEU A 300 -26.52 -3.15 19.67
N CYS A 301 -26.16 -3.80 18.55
CA CYS A 301 -26.86 -3.67 17.27
C CYS A 301 -28.07 -4.60 17.14
N ASP A 302 -28.28 -5.52 18.08
CA ASP A 302 -29.49 -6.33 18.14
C ASP A 302 -30.67 -5.50 18.68
N ASP A 303 -31.64 -5.21 17.81
CA ASP A 303 -32.81 -4.34 18.05
C ASP A 303 -33.72 -4.78 19.24
N GLU A 304 -33.50 -5.98 19.79
CA GLU A 304 -34.34 -6.56 20.84
C GLU A 304 -33.83 -6.35 22.28
N GLN A 305 -32.66 -5.72 22.49
CA GLN A 305 -32.10 -5.49 23.84
C GLN A 305 -32.25 -4.05 24.35
N GLU A 306 -32.84 -3.89 25.54
CA GLU A 306 -32.70 -2.65 26.32
C GLU A 306 -31.22 -2.47 26.71
N CYS A 307 -30.57 -1.48 26.10
CA CYS A 307 -29.17 -1.18 26.37
C CYS A 307 -28.99 -0.65 27.81
N ASN A 308 -28.35 -1.45 28.66
CA ASN A 308 -27.93 -1.00 30.00
C ASN A 308 -26.90 0.14 29.88
N THR A 309 -27.05 1.19 30.69
CA THR A 309 -26.13 2.34 30.77
C THR A 309 -24.67 1.92 31.00
N ASP A 310 -24.41 0.88 31.79
CA ASP A 310 -23.04 0.43 32.07
C ASP A 310 -22.41 -0.29 30.87
N VAL A 311 -23.20 -1.03 30.09
CA VAL A 311 -22.73 -1.66 28.84
C VAL A 311 -22.40 -0.57 27.82
N PHE A 312 -23.25 0.45 27.69
CA PHE A 312 -22.98 1.60 26.82
C PHE A 312 -21.70 2.35 27.21
N LYS A 313 -21.48 2.59 28.51
CA LYS A 313 -20.24 3.21 28.99
C LYS A 313 -19.00 2.37 28.67
N GLN A 314 -19.10 1.05 28.79
CA GLN A 314 -18.00 0.14 28.43
C GLN A 314 -17.72 0.20 26.93
N TYR A 315 -18.77 0.17 26.10
CA TYR A 315 -18.66 0.33 24.65
C TYR A 315 -17.95 1.65 24.28
N VAL A 316 -18.40 2.79 24.82
CA VAL A 316 -17.77 4.09 24.57
C VAL A 316 -16.31 4.09 25.00
N ARG A 317 -15.98 3.49 26.15
CA ARG A 317 -14.59 3.37 26.61
C ARG A 317 -13.74 2.55 25.63
N LEU A 318 -14.24 1.42 25.14
CA LEU A 318 -13.52 0.59 24.18
C LEU A 318 -13.34 1.33 22.85
N ALA A 319 -14.36 2.02 22.37
CA ALA A 319 -14.30 2.84 21.16
C ALA A 319 -13.22 3.92 21.27
N THR A 320 -13.15 4.66 22.39
CA THR A 320 -12.12 5.68 22.61
C THR A 320 -10.72 5.07 22.74
N GLU A 321 -10.58 3.94 23.44
CA GLU A 321 -9.28 3.26 23.56
C GLU A 321 -8.81 2.73 22.20
N LYS A 322 -9.73 2.26 21.36
CA LYS A 322 -9.47 1.82 19.99
C LYS A 322 -8.88 2.95 19.14
N GLU A 323 -9.52 4.12 19.14
CA GLU A 323 -9.03 5.32 18.45
C GLU A 323 -7.62 5.70 18.92
N HIS A 324 -7.36 5.71 20.23
CA HIS A 324 -6.02 6.01 20.77
C HIS A 324 -4.98 4.97 20.37
N LEU A 325 -5.32 3.68 20.35
CA LEU A 325 -4.41 2.60 19.95
C LEU A 325 -4.07 2.69 18.46
N ASP A 326 -5.02 3.06 17.61
CA ASP A 326 -4.79 3.27 16.18
C ASP A 326 -3.86 4.47 15.92
N GLU A 327 -4.03 5.57 16.67
CA GLU A 327 -3.12 6.72 16.66
C GLU A 327 -1.72 6.35 17.18
N GLU A 328 -1.62 5.57 18.26
CA GLU A 328 -0.35 5.10 18.81
C GLU A 328 0.41 4.24 17.80
N LEU A 329 -0.25 3.28 17.14
CA LEU A 329 0.36 2.48 16.07
C LEU A 329 0.81 3.34 14.87
N GLN A 330 0.05 4.39 14.52
CA GLN A 330 0.44 5.33 13.46
C GLN A 330 1.77 6.01 13.80
N ASP A 331 1.89 6.51 15.02
CA ASP A 331 3.05 7.26 15.47
C ASP A 331 4.27 6.34 15.65
N ILE A 332 4.07 5.11 16.12
CA ILE A 332 5.13 4.08 16.17
C ILE A 332 5.64 3.79 14.75
N ALA A 333 4.76 3.53 13.78
CA ALA A 333 5.16 3.24 12.39
C ALA A 333 5.93 4.41 11.76
N LYS A 334 5.47 5.66 11.97
CA LYS A 334 6.18 6.88 11.53
C LYS A 334 7.54 7.04 12.21
N CYS A 335 7.62 6.77 13.51
CA CYS A 335 8.88 6.83 14.25
C CYS A 335 9.90 5.83 13.68
N MET A 336 9.50 4.58 13.48
CA MET A 336 10.35 3.53 12.87
C MET A 336 10.79 3.92 11.45
N ALA A 337 9.87 4.47 10.64
CA ALA A 337 10.19 4.96 9.31
C ALA A 337 11.19 6.13 9.36
N ALA A 338 11.05 7.05 10.31
CA ALA A 338 11.95 8.19 10.45
C ALA A 338 13.40 7.79 10.76
N LEU A 339 13.63 6.64 11.43
CA LEU A 339 14.98 6.11 11.67
C LEU A 339 15.72 5.77 10.38
N THR A 340 15.00 5.45 9.30
CA THR A 340 15.58 5.15 7.98
C THR A 340 16.12 6.38 7.25
N ASN A 341 15.79 7.59 7.72
CA ASN A 341 16.31 8.84 7.14
C ASN A 341 17.82 9.03 7.43
N VAL A 342 18.36 8.34 8.43
CA VAL A 342 19.80 8.30 8.69
C VAL A 342 20.43 7.28 7.75
N ASP A 343 21.55 7.64 7.13
CA ASP A 343 22.22 6.75 6.17
C ASP A 343 22.63 5.42 6.81
N GLY A 344 22.31 4.33 6.12
CA GLY A 344 22.46 2.94 6.58
C GLY A 344 21.13 2.18 6.68
N ALA A 345 21.19 1.01 7.32
CA ALA A 345 20.03 0.17 7.56
C ALA A 345 19.45 0.37 8.97
N VAL A 346 18.13 0.22 9.10
CA VAL A 346 17.45 -0.07 10.36
C VAL A 346 17.38 -1.59 10.52
N VAL A 347 17.77 -2.11 11.69
CA VAL A 347 17.65 -3.54 12.01
C VAL A 347 16.61 -3.70 13.08
N MET A 348 15.61 -4.54 12.81
CA MET A 348 14.56 -4.88 13.76
C MET A 348 14.29 -6.38 13.79
N THR A 349 13.66 -6.85 14.86
CA THR A 349 13.27 -8.26 14.98
C THR A 349 11.93 -8.54 14.30
N THR A 350 11.55 -9.82 14.19
CA THR A 350 10.21 -10.23 13.74
C THR A 350 9.09 -9.83 14.70
N ARG A 351 9.38 -9.29 15.89
CA ARG A 351 8.38 -8.62 16.76
C ARG A 351 8.43 -7.09 16.69
N PHE A 352 9.09 -6.54 15.68
CA PHE A 352 9.25 -5.10 15.47
C PHE A 352 10.09 -4.39 16.54
N ASN A 353 10.92 -5.12 17.31
CA ASN A 353 11.87 -4.50 18.23
C ASN A 353 13.05 -3.93 17.44
N VAL A 354 13.28 -2.62 17.49
CA VAL A 354 14.41 -2.00 16.78
C VAL A 354 15.68 -2.20 17.59
N LEU A 355 16.62 -2.98 17.05
CA LEU A 355 17.93 -3.23 17.65
C LEU A 355 18.88 -2.04 17.45
N GLY A 356 18.73 -1.35 16.32
CA GLY A 356 19.50 -0.14 16.02
C GLY A 356 19.30 0.39 14.60
N PHE A 357 19.87 1.56 14.34
CA PHE A 357 19.80 2.25 13.06
C PHE A 357 21.15 2.86 12.65
N SER A 358 21.23 3.36 11.41
CA SER A 358 22.50 3.69 10.76
C SER A 358 23.45 2.49 10.74
N GLY A 359 22.89 1.33 10.38
CA GLY A 359 23.62 0.07 10.24
C GLY A 359 24.48 0.07 8.99
N GLU A 360 25.80 -0.02 9.18
CA GLU A 360 26.76 -0.22 8.10
C GLU A 360 26.93 -1.74 7.87
N ILE A 361 26.41 -2.23 6.75
CA ILE A 361 26.56 -3.64 6.36
C ILE A 361 28.01 -3.87 5.94
N LYS A 362 28.68 -4.78 6.62
CA LYS A 362 30.05 -5.19 6.31
C LYS A 362 30.05 -5.99 5.01
N ASP A 363 31.15 -5.93 4.26
CA ASP A 363 31.27 -6.63 2.97
C ASP A 363 31.53 -8.14 3.16
N VAL A 364 30.53 -8.85 3.70
CA VAL A 364 30.70 -10.24 4.17
C VAL A 364 30.49 -11.28 3.05
N SER A 365 29.95 -10.89 1.88
CA SER A 365 29.80 -11.78 0.71
C SER A 365 30.29 -11.10 -0.57
N PRO A 366 31.62 -11.00 -0.76
CA PRO A 366 32.19 -10.47 -2.00
C PRO A 366 31.90 -11.37 -3.21
N THR A 367 31.51 -12.63 -2.98
CA THR A 367 31.23 -13.62 -4.03
C THR A 367 29.82 -13.56 -4.58
N LEU A 368 28.88 -12.83 -3.96
CA LEU A 368 27.54 -12.67 -4.51
C LEU A 368 27.60 -11.78 -5.75
N CYS A 369 27.43 -12.36 -6.93
CA CYS A 369 27.40 -11.63 -8.20
C CYS A 369 25.98 -11.38 -8.72
N ASN A 370 25.05 -12.30 -8.44
CA ASN A 370 23.69 -12.28 -8.97
C ASN A 370 22.65 -12.47 -7.87
N VAL A 371 21.45 -11.92 -8.10
CA VAL A 371 20.21 -12.28 -7.39
C VAL A 371 19.25 -12.93 -8.37
N VAL A 372 18.33 -13.75 -7.87
CA VAL A 372 17.32 -14.43 -8.68
C VAL A 372 15.99 -13.67 -8.58
N ASP A 373 15.39 -13.31 -9.71
CA ASP A 373 14.05 -12.72 -9.75
C ASP A 373 13.02 -13.72 -9.21
N ALA A 374 12.41 -13.42 -8.06
CA ALA A 374 11.50 -14.33 -7.37
C ALA A 374 10.20 -14.56 -8.16
N LEU A 375 9.79 -13.59 -8.99
CA LEU A 375 8.62 -13.71 -9.87
C LEU A 375 8.96 -14.43 -11.17
N ARG A 376 10.25 -14.53 -11.52
CA ARG A 376 10.77 -15.18 -12.73
C ARG A 376 12.00 -16.01 -12.35
N PRO A 377 11.84 -17.16 -11.67
CA PRO A 377 12.93 -17.86 -10.96
C PRO A 377 14.08 -18.38 -11.83
N ARG A 378 14.00 -18.26 -13.17
CA ARG A 378 15.09 -18.56 -14.11
C ARG A 378 15.93 -17.33 -14.50
N ARG A 379 15.56 -16.15 -14.00
CA ARG A 379 16.20 -14.89 -14.36
C ARG A 379 17.14 -14.47 -13.25
N GLU A 380 18.43 -14.66 -13.51
CA GLU A 380 19.49 -14.05 -12.71
C GLU A 380 19.70 -12.59 -13.14
N ILE A 381 19.91 -11.72 -12.15
CA ILE A 381 20.15 -10.30 -12.35
C ILE A 381 21.47 -9.94 -11.64
N PRO A 382 22.47 -9.42 -12.37
CA PRO A 382 23.72 -8.96 -11.76
C PRO A 382 23.46 -7.87 -10.74
N ILE A 383 24.03 -8.00 -9.54
CA ILE A 383 23.80 -7.05 -8.44
C ILE A 383 24.32 -5.64 -8.77
N GLU A 384 25.28 -5.51 -9.69
CA GLU A 384 25.80 -4.24 -10.19
C GLU A 384 24.77 -3.42 -10.99
N THR A 385 23.65 -4.02 -11.37
CA THR A 385 22.50 -3.30 -11.94
C THR A 385 21.82 -2.39 -10.91
N PHE A 386 22.08 -2.60 -9.62
CA PHE A 386 21.42 -1.90 -8.53
C PHE A 386 22.36 -0.95 -7.76
N GLY A 387 21.76 0.05 -7.10
CA GLY A 387 22.48 1.00 -6.24
C GLY A 387 23.13 0.35 -5.02
N THR A 388 23.99 1.12 -4.33
CA THR A 388 24.76 0.66 -3.16
C THR A 388 23.89 0.04 -2.06
N ARG A 389 22.78 0.68 -1.68
CA ARG A 389 21.84 0.16 -0.65
C ARG A 389 21.32 -1.24 -0.98
N HIS A 390 20.94 -1.46 -2.23
CA HIS A 390 20.45 -2.76 -2.71
C HIS A 390 21.54 -3.83 -2.60
N ARG A 391 22.74 -3.52 -3.12
CA ARG A 391 23.88 -4.45 -3.10
C ARG A 391 24.26 -4.83 -1.67
N SER A 392 24.32 -3.87 -0.77
CA SER A 392 24.60 -4.12 0.65
C SER A 392 23.53 -5.02 1.28
N ALA A 393 22.25 -4.74 1.04
CA ALA A 393 21.15 -5.58 1.54
C ALA A 393 21.21 -7.02 0.99
N PHE A 394 21.50 -7.20 -0.30
CA PHE A 394 21.65 -8.54 -0.90
C PHE A 394 22.80 -9.33 -0.28
N ARG A 395 23.94 -8.66 -0.03
CA ARG A 395 25.09 -9.27 0.64
C ARG A 395 24.78 -9.63 2.09
N PHE A 396 23.97 -8.82 2.78
CA PHE A 396 23.49 -9.16 4.12
C PHE A 396 22.66 -10.46 4.09
N CYS A 397 21.62 -10.52 3.26
CA CYS A 397 20.76 -11.69 3.14
C CYS A 397 21.52 -12.94 2.67
N SER A 398 22.52 -12.78 1.79
CA SER A 398 23.40 -13.90 1.37
C SER A 398 24.12 -14.55 2.56
N ASN A 399 24.57 -13.73 3.54
CA ASN A 399 25.33 -14.20 4.70
C ASN A 399 24.48 -14.62 5.89
N LEU A 400 23.26 -14.12 6.02
CA LEU A 400 22.34 -14.47 7.09
C LEU A 400 21.05 -15.03 6.49
N GLU A 401 20.95 -16.35 6.49
CA GLU A 401 19.83 -17.09 5.89
C GLU A 401 18.48 -16.72 6.53
N ASP A 402 18.48 -16.61 7.86
CA ASP A 402 17.34 -16.16 8.64
C ASP A 402 17.28 -14.62 8.68
N SER A 403 17.15 -14.00 7.51
CA SER A 403 16.88 -12.57 7.43
C SER A 403 16.06 -12.19 6.20
N VAL A 404 15.41 -11.04 6.29
CA VAL A 404 14.71 -10.40 5.19
C VAL A 404 15.18 -8.96 5.11
N ALA A 405 15.45 -8.46 3.91
CA ALA A 405 15.72 -7.05 3.68
C ALA A 405 14.62 -6.43 2.81
N PHE A 406 14.07 -5.31 3.27
CA PHE A 406 13.22 -4.43 2.49
C PHE A 406 14.01 -3.19 2.08
N ILE A 407 14.07 -2.93 0.78
CA ILE A 407 14.81 -1.82 0.20
C ILE A 407 13.81 -0.88 -0.47
N VAL A 408 13.64 0.29 0.12
CA VAL A 408 12.78 1.35 -0.40
C VAL A 408 13.65 2.33 -1.17
N SER A 409 13.41 2.41 -2.46
CA SER A 409 14.13 3.32 -3.36
C SER A 409 13.61 4.76 -3.17
N ALA A 410 14.45 5.77 -3.44
CA ALA A 410 14.02 7.18 -3.36
C ALA A 410 12.96 7.55 -4.40
N ASP A 411 12.85 6.77 -5.48
CA ASP A 411 11.75 6.86 -6.45
C ASP A 411 10.46 6.19 -5.93
N GLY A 412 10.47 5.55 -4.76
CA GLY A 412 9.31 4.97 -4.08
C GLY A 412 9.02 3.50 -4.40
N GLY A 413 9.86 2.82 -5.20
CA GLY A 413 9.72 1.37 -5.40
C GLY A 413 10.21 0.59 -4.18
N VAL A 414 9.41 -0.35 -3.67
CA VAL A 414 9.81 -1.23 -2.56
C VAL A 414 10.19 -2.60 -3.11
N LYS A 415 11.40 -3.04 -2.78
CA LYS A 415 11.94 -4.36 -3.11
C LYS A 415 12.11 -5.17 -1.84
N ALA A 416 11.95 -6.48 -1.95
CA ALA A 416 12.28 -7.40 -0.86
C ALA A 416 13.35 -8.39 -1.31
N ALA A 417 14.23 -8.77 -0.39
CA ALA A 417 15.25 -9.79 -0.63
C ALA A 417 15.29 -10.78 0.55
N LYS A 418 15.41 -12.06 0.24
CA LYS A 418 15.62 -13.14 1.20
C LYS A 418 16.45 -14.24 0.54
N ARG A 419 17.34 -14.87 1.32
CA ARG A 419 18.06 -16.06 0.86
C ARG A 419 17.18 -17.30 1.00
N GLU A 420 17.15 -18.12 -0.04
CA GLU A 420 16.53 -19.44 -0.07
C GLU A 420 17.54 -20.45 -0.63
N GLY A 421 17.97 -21.39 0.23
CA GLY A 421 19.05 -22.31 -0.11
C GLY A 421 20.35 -21.57 -0.42
N ARG A 422 20.81 -21.63 -1.67
CA ARG A 422 22.05 -20.96 -2.12
C ARG A 422 21.81 -19.58 -2.74
N ASP A 423 20.58 -19.29 -3.14
CA ASP A 423 20.24 -18.14 -3.96
C ASP A 423 19.64 -17.02 -3.11
N VAL A 424 19.93 -15.77 -3.46
CA VAL A 424 19.21 -14.61 -2.91
C VAL A 424 18.07 -14.28 -3.86
N LEU A 425 16.85 -14.52 -3.41
CA LEU A 425 15.63 -14.18 -4.13
C LEU A 425 15.36 -12.69 -3.98
N LEU A 426 14.99 -12.04 -5.09
CA LEU A 426 14.61 -10.64 -5.19
C LEU A 426 13.16 -10.53 -5.67
N TRP A 427 12.32 -9.89 -4.87
CA TRP A 427 11.02 -9.38 -5.32
C TRP A 427 11.22 -7.94 -5.80
N PRO A 428 11.12 -7.68 -7.12
CA PRO A 428 11.52 -6.41 -7.72
C PRO A 428 10.54 -5.26 -7.45
N ASP A 429 9.31 -5.59 -7.06
CA ASP A 429 8.27 -4.64 -6.71
C ASP A 429 7.21 -5.35 -5.86
N ILE A 430 7.19 -5.08 -4.56
CA ILE A 430 6.17 -5.65 -3.66
C ILE A 430 4.93 -4.77 -3.57
N ASN A 431 4.95 -3.57 -4.15
CA ASN A 431 3.86 -2.58 -3.99
C ASN A 431 2.63 -2.87 -4.85
N ARG A 432 2.66 -3.91 -5.68
CA ARG A 432 1.62 -4.23 -6.66
C ARG A 432 0.41 -4.94 -6.02
N GLY A 433 0.07 -4.65 -4.77
CA GLY A 433 -1.17 -5.15 -4.17
C GLY A 433 -2.39 -4.65 -4.94
N ALA A 434 -3.53 -5.34 -4.80
CA ALA A 434 -4.77 -4.99 -5.50
C ALA A 434 -5.19 -3.53 -5.25
N MET A 435 -4.96 -2.99 -4.05
CA MET A 435 -5.28 -1.60 -3.71
C MET A 435 -4.07 -0.63 -3.81
N GLY A 436 -2.90 -1.13 -4.21
CA GLY A 436 -1.62 -0.43 -4.12
C GLY A 436 -1.16 -0.30 -2.67
N LEU A 437 0.02 -0.84 -2.35
CA LEU A 437 0.74 -0.37 -1.16
C LEU A 437 1.17 1.08 -1.34
#